data_AF-A0A9P1NN13-F1
#
_entry.id   AF-A0A9P1NN13-F1
#
_cell.length_a   1.000
_cell.length_b   1.000
_cell.length_c   1.000
_cell.angle_alpha   90.00
_cell.angle_beta   90.00
_cell.angle_gamma   90.00
#
_symmetry.space_group_name_H-M   'P 1'
#
loop_
_entity.id
_entity.type
_entity.pdbx_description
1 polymer ?
#
loop_
_entity_poly.entity_id
_entity_poly.type
_entity_poly.pdbx_seq_one_letter_code
_entity_poly.pdbx_strand_id
1 'polypeptide(L)' 'MFAHFPLSVGVSTVADILPELPAPPAWITRGPGGDGFVELADALLAARGTVR' A
#
# COMPACT_ATOMS: atom_id res chain seq x y z
N MET A 1 5.95 -3.56 11.06
CA MET A 1 4.59 -3.69 10.48
C MET A 1 4.62 -4.46 9.17
N PHE A 2 5.29 -3.98 8.12
CA PHE A 2 5.27 -4.63 6.79
C PHE A 2 5.65 -6.11 6.79
N ALA A 3 6.69 -6.51 7.53
CA ALA A 3 7.09 -7.91 7.67
C ALA A 3 5.99 -8.86 8.23
N HIS A 4 5.03 -8.33 9.00
CA HIS A 4 3.98 -9.13 9.63
C HIS A 4 2.75 -9.31 8.73
N PHE A 5 2.53 -8.39 7.79
CA PHE A 5 1.36 -8.39 6.92
C PHE A 5 1.80 -8.69 5.47
N PRO A 6 1.58 -9.92 4.98
CA PRO A 6 1.98 -10.31 3.62
C PRO A 6 1.33 -9.44 2.54
N LEU A 7 0.13 -8.93 2.85
CA LEU A 7 -0.62 -8.05 1.96
C LEU A 7 -0.41 -6.56 2.28
N SER A 8 0.75 -6.18 2.80
CA SER A 8 1.00 -4.80 3.20
C SER A 8 1.16 -3.84 2.02
N VAL A 9 0.69 -2.60 2.22
CA VAL A 9 0.76 -1.54 1.21
C VAL A 9 1.36 -0.29 1.84
N GLY A 10 2.35 0.30 1.17
CA GLY A 10 2.86 1.64 1.47
C GLY A 10 2.33 2.65 0.46
N VAL A 11 2.23 3.92 0.87
CA VAL A 11 1.95 5.02 -0.08
C VAL A 11 3.25 5.55 -0.67
N SER A 12 3.22 6.24 -1.82
CA SER A 12 4.44 6.51 -2.60
C SER A 12 5.53 7.28 -1.84
N THR A 13 5.15 8.08 -0.83
CA THR A 13 6.08 8.76 0.08
C THR A 13 7.02 7.80 0.83
N VAL A 14 6.64 6.53 0.99
CA VAL A 14 7.51 5.50 1.59
C VAL A 14 8.79 5.28 0.78
N ALA A 15 8.78 5.62 -0.52
CA ALA A 15 9.93 5.42 -1.42
C ALA A 15 11.19 6.14 -0.90
N ASP A 16 11.02 7.30 -0.27
CA ASP A 16 12.11 8.11 0.25
C ASP A 16 12.88 7.42 1.40
N ILE A 17 12.22 6.48 2.10
CA ILE A 17 12.79 5.76 3.25
C ILE A 17 12.92 4.25 3.00
N LEU A 18 12.58 3.74 1.82
CA LEU A 18 12.66 2.30 1.49
C LEU A 18 14.00 1.65 1.84
N PRO A 19 15.17 2.27 1.56
CA PRO A 19 16.47 1.69 1.89
C PRO A 19 16.71 1.51 3.39
N GLU A 20 16.00 2.27 4.23
CA GLU A 20 16.13 2.27 5.68
C GLU A 20 15.14 1.30 6.35
N LEU A 21 14.16 0.80 5.60
CA LEU A 21 13.14 -0.10 6.14
C LEU A 21 13.69 -1.52 6.31
N PRO A 22 13.55 -2.12 7.51
CA PRO A 22 13.97 -3.50 7.74
C PRO A 22 13.17 -4.52 6.93
N ALA A 23 11.98 -4.14 6.44
CA ALA A 23 11.19 -4.89 5.47
C ALA A 23 10.32 -3.93 4.65
N PRO A 24 10.31 -4.02 3.31
CA PRO A 24 9.46 -3.19 2.46
C PRO A 24 7.99 -3.66 2.49
N PRO A 25 7.03 -2.79 2.13
CA PRO A 25 5.66 -3.22 1.86
C PRO A 25 5.61 -4.11 0.61
N ALA A 26 4.59 -4.96 0.49
CA ALA A 26 4.41 -5.81 -0.68
C ALA A 26 4.00 -5.02 -1.92
N TRP A 27 3.25 -3.93 -1.74
CA TRP A 27 2.87 -3.00 -2.80
C TRP A 27 3.07 -1.54 -2.39
N ILE A 28 3.27 -0.68 -3.38
CA ILE A 28 3.38 0.76 -3.19
C ILE A 28 2.38 1.44 -4.14
N THR A 29 1.54 2.31 -3.60
CA THR A 29 0.59 3.11 -4.40
C THR A 29 1.31 4.19 -5.19
N ARG A 30 0.66 4.77 -6.20
CA ARG A 30 1.24 5.88 -6.97
C ARG A 30 1.10 7.21 -6.23
N GLY A 31 -0.06 7.44 -5.61
CA GLY A 31 -0.33 8.65 -4.84
C GLY A 31 0.49 8.74 -3.54
N PRO A 32 0.93 9.94 -3.14
CA PRO A 32 1.59 10.16 -1.84
C PRO A 32 0.55 10.23 -0.71
N GLY A 33 1.00 10.04 0.52
CA GLY A 33 0.20 10.31 1.73
C GLY A 33 -1.27 9.85 1.65
N GLY A 34 -2.19 10.79 1.83
CA GLY A 34 -3.64 10.52 1.78
C GLY A 34 -4.15 10.09 0.41
N ASP A 35 -3.59 10.61 -0.69
CA ASP A 35 -4.02 10.25 -2.05
C ASP A 35 -3.74 8.77 -2.34
N GLY A 36 -2.57 8.28 -1.89
CA GLY A 36 -2.24 6.86 -1.97
C GLY A 36 -3.17 5.97 -1.13
N PHE A 37 -3.62 6.47 0.02
CA PHE A 37 -4.60 5.76 0.82
C PHE A 37 -5.96 5.64 0.11
N VAL A 38 -6.43 6.71 -0.53
CA VAL A 38 -7.67 6.68 -1.34
C VAL A 38 -7.53 5.70 -2.51
N GLU A 39 -6.40 5.70 -3.22
CA GLU A 39 -6.10 4.75 -4.30
C GLU A 39 -6.23 3.29 -3.84
N LEU A 40 -5.66 2.96 -2.68
CA LEU A 40 -5.78 1.62 -2.09
C LEU A 40 -7.23 1.29 -1.71
N ALA A 41 -7.92 2.22 -1.06
CA ALA A 41 -9.30 2.03 -0.62
C ALA A 41 -10.21 1.74 -1.82
N ASP A 42 -10.11 2.53 -2.89
CA ASP A 42 -10.89 2.34 -4.11
C ASP A 42 -10.61 0.99 -4.77
N ALA A 43 -9.34 0.57 -4.85
CA ALA A 43 -8.97 -0.74 -5.38
C ALA A 43 -9.60 -1.89 -4.56
N LEU A 44 -9.60 -1.80 -3.23
CA LEU A 44 -10.22 -2.79 -2.35
C LEU A 44 -11.74 -2.79 -2.46
N LEU A 45 -12.37 -1.61 -2.56
CA LEU A 45 -13.81 -1.48 -2.74
C LEU A 45 -14.26 -2.09 -4.07
N ALA A 46 -13.51 -1.85 -5.15
CA ALA A 46 -13.77 -2.44 -6.47
C ALA A 46 -13.63 -3.97 -6.43
N ALA A 47 -12.54 -4.48 -5.84
CA ALA A 47 -12.26 -5.92 -5.75
C ALA A 47 -13.31 -6.66 -4.91
N ARG A 48 -13.82 -6.06 -3.82
CA ARG A 48 -14.91 -6.66 -3.03
C ARG A 48 -16.19 -6.86 -3.84
N GLY A 49 -16.48 -5.99 -4.80
CA GLY A 49 -17.61 -6.17 -5.72
C GLY A 49 -17.40 -7.29 -6.74
N THR A 50 -16.19 -7.84 -6.84
CA THR A 50 -15.79 -8.84 -7.83
C THR A 50 -15.65 -10.26 -7.26
N VAL A 51 -15.48 -10.41 -5.94
CA VAL A 51 -15.44 -11.72 -5.27
C VAL A 51 -16.87 -12.13 -4.93
N ARG A 52 -17.37 -13.17 -5.60
CA ARG A 52 -18.69 -13.77 -5.36
C ARG A 52 -18.56 -15.01 -4.48
#